data_AF-A0A7S3QYP6-F1
#
_entry.id   AF-A0A7S3QYP6-F1
#
_cell.length_a   1.000
_cell.length_b   1.000
_cell.length_c   1.000
_cell.angle_alpha   90.00
_cell.angle_beta   90.00
_cell.angle_gamma   90.00
#
_symmetry.space_group_name_H-M   'P 1'
#
loop_
_entity.id
_entity.type
_entity.pdbx_description
1 polymer ?
#
loop_
_entity_poly.entity_id
_entity_poly.type
_entity_poly.pdbx_seq_one_letter_code
_entity_poly.pdbx_strand_id
1 'polypeptide(L)'
;MSVTKEEERTFSRRIDAYVKARDFILGRWREASTEYLTKKSLDELPEDERPLHREAYDFLLAHGAINFGSVEPPTGAPEEKPLSERDIVLALYEILRAVDFQTATEKAIRKQLAEKLGMPMEGHKRLINKHVNYVVENLHDRETLQPLGFGEGEQG
;
A
#
# COMPACT_ATOMS: atom_id res chain seq x y z
N MET A 1 -23.07 24.66 11.82
CA MET A 1 -22.08 25.77 11.88
C MET A 1 -22.34 26.71 10.72
N SER A 2 -22.27 28.02 10.93
CA SER A 2 -22.40 28.98 9.84
C SER A 2 -21.18 28.91 8.91
N VAL A 3 -21.38 29.17 7.63
CA VAL A 3 -20.32 29.26 6.63
C VAL A 3 -19.62 30.63 6.77
N THR A 4 -18.30 30.64 6.71
CA THR A 4 -17.47 31.85 6.72
C THR A 4 -17.46 32.49 5.32
N LYS A 5 -17.16 33.79 5.25
CA LYS A 5 -17.04 34.50 3.96
C LYS A 5 -15.97 33.91 3.05
N GLU A 6 -14.93 33.32 3.63
CA GLU A 6 -13.84 32.69 2.89
C GLU A 6 -14.24 31.34 2.31
N GLU A 7 -14.99 30.52 3.06
CA GLU A 7 -15.62 29.31 2.55
C GLU A 7 -16.63 29.65 1.44
N GLU A 8 -17.48 30.66 1.64
CA GLU A 8 -18.42 31.13 0.61
C GLU A 8 -17.69 31.58 -0.66
N ARG A 9 -16.56 32.28 -0.54
CA ARG A 9 -15.77 32.71 -1.70
C ARG A 9 -15.13 31.53 -2.41
N THR A 10 -14.56 30.59 -1.67
CA THR A 10 -13.78 29.46 -2.20
C THR A 10 -14.68 28.38 -2.81
N PHE A 11 -15.83 28.11 -2.18
CA PHE A 11 -16.75 27.05 -2.58
C PHE A 11 -18.09 27.59 -3.10
N SER A 12 -18.18 28.87 -3.46
CA SER A 12 -19.40 29.59 -3.91
C SER A 12 -20.38 28.77 -4.76
N ARG A 13 -19.89 28.08 -5.80
CA ARG A 13 -20.75 27.31 -6.74
C ARG A 13 -21.22 25.96 -6.19
N ARG A 14 -20.65 25.49 -5.10
CA ARG A 14 -20.83 24.14 -4.53
C ARG A 14 -20.88 24.19 -3.01
N ILE A 15 -21.38 25.29 -2.44
CA ILE A 15 -21.28 25.57 -1.02
C ILE A 15 -22.02 24.53 -0.17
N ASP A 16 -23.17 24.06 -0.64
CA ASP A 16 -23.96 23.01 0.05
C ASP A 16 -23.22 21.67 0.07
N ALA A 17 -22.58 21.31 -1.04
CA ALA A 17 -21.78 20.08 -1.13
C ALA A 17 -20.51 20.19 -0.27
N TYR A 18 -19.90 21.38 -0.24
CA TYR A 18 -18.77 21.66 0.66
C TYR A 18 -19.18 21.55 2.12
N VAL A 19 -20.32 22.10 2.53
CA VAL A 19 -20.81 22.00 3.92
C VAL A 19 -20.96 20.54 4.34
N LYS A 20 -21.51 19.69 3.48
CA LYS A 20 -21.58 18.24 3.75
C LYS A 20 -20.20 17.61 3.93
N ALA A 21 -19.27 17.92 3.02
CA ALA A 21 -17.91 17.40 3.08
C ALA A 21 -17.17 17.89 4.34
N ARG A 22 -17.32 19.17 4.69
CA ARG A 22 -16.76 19.77 5.91
C ARG A 22 -17.31 19.09 7.14
N ASP A 23 -18.62 18.93 7.24
CA ASP A 23 -19.26 18.33 8.42
C ASP A 23 -18.85 16.86 8.57
N PHE A 24 -18.66 16.12 7.47
CA PHE A 24 -18.09 14.77 7.47
C PHE A 24 -16.65 14.75 8.02
N ILE A 25 -15.76 15.60 7.49
CA ILE A 25 -14.35 15.66 7.90
C ILE A 25 -14.21 16.08 9.37
N LEU A 26 -14.95 17.12 9.78
CA LEU A 26 -14.97 17.58 11.17
C LEU A 26 -15.57 16.53 12.10
N GLY A 27 -16.56 15.76 11.63
CA GLY A 27 -17.11 14.63 12.36
C GLY A 27 -16.03 13.60 12.68
N ARG A 28 -15.31 13.10 11.66
CA ARG A 28 -14.20 12.15 11.86
C ARG A 28 -13.09 12.72 12.73
N TRP A 29 -12.71 13.98 12.52
CA TRP A 29 -11.70 14.63 13.36
C TRP A 29 -12.12 14.69 14.83
N ARG A 30 -13.40 14.93 15.13
CA ARG A 30 -13.88 14.97 16.53
C ARG A 30 -13.84 13.62 17.21
N GLU A 31 -14.07 12.53 16.47
CA GLU A 31 -14.01 11.17 17.00
C GLU A 31 -12.59 10.75 17.39
N ALA A 32 -11.59 11.23 16.64
CA ALA A 32 -10.18 10.90 16.85
C ALA A 32 -9.27 12.15 16.89
N SER A 33 -9.65 13.15 17.69
CA SER A 33 -8.98 14.47 17.71
C SER A 33 -7.53 14.49 18.22
N THR A 34 -7.04 13.34 18.70
CA THR A 34 -5.64 13.14 19.11
C THR A 34 -4.79 12.46 18.04
N GLU A 35 -5.41 11.93 16.99
CA GLU A 35 -4.73 11.19 15.92
C GLU A 35 -4.81 11.98 14.63
N TYR A 36 -3.67 12.19 13.96
CA TYR A 36 -3.64 12.95 12.71
C TYR A 36 -4.56 12.33 11.65
N LEU A 37 -5.61 13.04 11.26
CA LEU A 37 -6.52 12.63 10.19
C LEU A 37 -5.76 12.75 8.87
N THR A 38 -5.71 11.67 8.09
CA THR A 38 -4.98 11.66 6.81
C THR A 38 -5.93 11.74 5.63
N LYS A 39 -5.45 12.24 4.46
CA LYS A 39 -6.25 12.22 3.22
C LYS A 39 -6.69 10.82 2.80
N LYS A 40 -5.95 9.76 3.19
CA LYS A 40 -6.30 8.36 2.89
C LYS A 40 -7.63 7.96 3.52
N SER A 41 -8.02 8.58 4.64
CA SER A 41 -9.32 8.31 5.25
C SER A 41 -10.49 8.71 4.34
N LEU A 42 -10.24 9.48 3.29
CA LEU A 42 -11.24 9.87 2.30
C LEU A 42 -11.33 8.88 1.12
N ASP A 43 -10.44 7.88 1.05
CA ASP A 43 -10.41 6.93 -0.06
C ASP A 43 -11.60 5.95 -0.04
N GLU A 44 -12.26 5.82 1.12
CA GLU A 44 -13.48 5.04 1.31
C GLU A 44 -14.72 5.69 0.67
N LEU A 45 -14.64 6.98 0.30
CA LEU A 45 -15.75 7.70 -0.31
C LEU A 45 -15.94 7.34 -1.79
N PRO A 46 -17.17 7.47 -2.33
CA PRO A 46 -17.43 7.35 -3.76
C PRO A 46 -16.49 8.21 -4.62
N GLU A 47 -16.12 7.73 -5.81
CA GLU A 47 -15.15 8.39 -6.68
C GLU A 47 -15.55 9.81 -7.11
N ASP A 48 -16.84 10.03 -7.27
CA ASP A 48 -17.46 11.29 -7.61
C ASP A 48 -17.46 12.30 -6.46
N GLU A 49 -17.47 11.82 -5.20
CA GLU A 49 -17.46 12.66 -4.00
C GLU A 49 -16.05 12.95 -3.48
N ARG A 50 -15.09 12.07 -3.77
CA ARG A 50 -13.68 12.16 -3.32
C ARG A 50 -13.01 13.50 -3.64
N PRO A 51 -13.13 14.09 -4.85
CA PRO A 51 -12.45 15.34 -5.19
C PRO A 51 -12.84 16.49 -4.25
N LEU A 52 -14.15 16.66 -4.01
CA LEU A 52 -14.64 17.75 -3.17
C LEU A 52 -14.22 17.57 -1.70
N HIS A 53 -14.27 16.34 -1.19
CA HIS A 53 -13.84 16.04 0.18
C HIS A 53 -12.34 16.27 0.36
N ARG A 54 -11.51 15.92 -0.63
CA ARG A 54 -10.07 16.22 -0.60
C ARG A 54 -9.79 17.71 -0.61
N GLU A 55 -10.50 18.47 -1.45
CA GLU A 55 -10.38 19.94 -1.46
C GLU A 55 -10.84 20.58 -0.14
N ALA A 56 -11.94 20.08 0.43
CA ALA A 56 -12.42 20.54 1.73
C ALA A 56 -11.42 20.22 2.85
N TYR A 57 -10.82 19.03 2.82
CA TYR A 57 -9.76 18.63 3.76
C TYR A 57 -8.57 19.57 3.68
N ASP A 58 -8.08 19.87 2.47
CA ASP A 58 -6.94 20.77 2.26
C ASP A 58 -7.22 22.17 2.80
N PHE A 59 -8.43 22.67 2.53
CA PHE A 59 -8.87 23.95 3.06
C PHE A 59 -8.90 23.95 4.59
N LEU A 60 -9.50 22.94 5.21
CA LEU A 60 -9.59 22.84 6.67
C LEU A 60 -8.22 22.69 7.34
N LEU A 61 -7.32 21.91 6.75
CA LEU A 61 -5.96 21.74 7.23
C LEU A 61 -5.18 23.06 7.17
N ALA A 62 -5.24 23.77 6.04
CA ALA A 62 -4.57 25.06 5.85
C ALA A 62 -5.07 26.14 6.83
N HIS A 63 -6.33 26.07 7.24
CA HIS A 63 -6.94 26.98 8.21
C HIS A 63 -6.82 26.51 9.67
N GLY A 64 -6.13 25.38 9.92
CA GLY A 64 -5.95 24.83 11.27
C GLY A 64 -7.25 24.35 11.92
N ALA A 65 -8.29 24.06 11.14
CA ALA A 65 -9.57 23.55 11.64
C ALA A 65 -9.52 22.04 12.00
N ILE A 66 -8.52 21.32 11.46
CA ILE A 66 -8.22 19.92 11.74
C ILE A 66 -6.72 19.75 11.97
N ASN A 67 -6.32 18.62 12.56
CA ASN A 67 -4.92 18.25 12.83
C ASN A 67 -4.13 19.28 13.66
N PHE A 68 -4.78 20.26 14.28
CA PHE A 68 -4.10 21.24 15.13
C PHE A 68 -3.51 20.53 16.35
N GLY A 69 -2.24 20.78 16.63
CA GLY A 69 -1.52 20.13 17.73
C GLY A 69 -1.21 18.64 17.53
N SER A 70 -1.54 18.07 16.36
CA SER A 70 -1.16 16.70 15.99
C SER A 70 0.08 16.70 15.11
N VAL A 71 0.90 15.66 15.25
CA VAL A 71 2.09 15.47 14.41
C VAL A 71 1.66 14.70 13.16
N GLU A 72 1.92 15.29 11.98
CA GLU A 72 1.74 14.56 10.73
C GLU A 72 2.63 13.31 10.76
N PRO A 73 2.05 12.10 10.61
CA PRO A 73 2.85 10.89 10.56
C PRO A 73 3.78 11.00 9.36
N PRO A 74 5.05 10.58 9.49
CA PRO A 74 6.01 10.66 8.40
C PRO A 74 5.40 10.03 7.15
N THR A 75 5.30 10.83 6.08
CA THR A 75 4.77 10.43 4.77
C THR A 75 5.72 9.40 4.15
N GLY A 76 5.65 8.15 4.60
CA GLY A 76 6.69 7.19 4.26
C GLY A 76 6.67 5.84 4.97
N ALA A 77 5.68 5.52 5.80
CA ALA A 77 5.36 4.12 5.98
C ALA A 77 4.55 3.70 4.73
N PRO A 78 5.15 3.01 3.73
CA PRO A 78 4.32 2.29 2.78
C PRO A 78 3.36 1.46 3.62
N GLU A 79 2.06 1.53 3.31
CA GLU A 79 1.16 0.46 3.72
C GLU A 79 1.88 -0.82 3.29
N GLU A 80 2.25 -1.67 4.26
CA GLU A 80 2.62 -3.03 4.00
C GLU A 80 1.39 -3.68 3.36
N LYS A 81 1.23 -3.48 2.04
CA LYS A 81 0.45 -4.41 1.25
C LYS A 81 1.05 -5.76 1.60
N PRO A 82 0.27 -6.71 2.14
CA PRO A 82 0.79 -8.05 2.36
C PRO A 82 1.37 -8.48 1.02
N LEU A 83 2.69 -8.73 1.00
CA LEU A 83 3.39 -9.13 -0.21
C LEU A 83 2.65 -10.34 -0.76
N SER A 84 2.09 -10.19 -1.96
CA SER A 84 1.34 -11.28 -2.54
C SER A 84 2.30 -12.41 -2.89
N GLU A 85 1.84 -13.66 -2.88
CA GLU A 85 2.66 -14.78 -3.34
C GLU A 85 3.21 -14.54 -4.74
N ARG A 86 2.46 -13.80 -5.57
CA ARG A 86 2.90 -13.35 -6.89
C ARG A 86 4.15 -12.47 -6.84
N ASP A 87 4.20 -11.50 -5.93
CA ASP A 87 5.37 -10.62 -5.79
C ASP A 87 6.60 -11.41 -5.32
N ILE A 88 6.39 -12.36 -4.40
CA ILE A 88 7.44 -13.26 -3.90
C ILE A 88 8.00 -14.12 -5.03
N VAL A 89 7.13 -14.72 -5.84
CA VAL A 89 7.54 -15.58 -6.96
C VAL A 89 8.26 -14.78 -8.05
N LEU A 90 7.76 -13.59 -8.40
CA LEU A 90 8.43 -12.74 -9.39
C LEU A 90 9.83 -12.34 -8.92
N ALA A 91 9.97 -11.87 -7.67
CA ALA A 91 11.26 -11.53 -7.10
C ALA A 91 12.20 -12.74 -6.99
N LEU A 92 11.66 -13.93 -6.70
CA LEU A 92 12.42 -15.18 -6.68
C LEU A 92 12.97 -15.52 -8.07
N TYR A 93 12.19 -15.42 -9.14
CA TYR A 93 12.67 -15.74 -10.50
C TYR A 93 13.73 -14.75 -11.00
N GLU A 94 13.67 -13.49 -10.60
CA GLU A 94 14.75 -12.54 -10.87
C GLU A 94 16.07 -12.99 -10.21
N ILE A 95 16.01 -13.46 -8.97
CA ILE A 95 17.17 -14.01 -8.26
C ILE A 95 17.65 -15.30 -8.94
N LEU A 96 16.75 -16.24 -9.22
CA LEU A 96 17.10 -17.53 -9.83
C LEU A 96 17.71 -17.38 -11.24
N ARG A 97 17.36 -16.34 -11.99
CA ARG A 97 18.00 -16.03 -13.28
C ARG A 97 19.41 -15.48 -13.13
N ALA A 98 19.65 -14.69 -12.08
CA ALA A 98 20.94 -14.06 -11.83
C ALA A 98 21.92 -14.97 -11.05
N VAL A 99 21.40 -15.95 -10.30
CA VAL A 99 22.21 -16.76 -9.40
C VAL A 99 23.01 -17.83 -10.14
N ASP A 100 24.20 -18.11 -9.64
CA ASP A 100 25.01 -19.24 -10.06
C ASP A 100 24.64 -20.48 -9.23
N PHE A 101 23.99 -21.46 -9.85
CA PHE A 101 23.56 -22.69 -9.18
C PHE A 101 24.72 -23.64 -8.82
N GLN A 102 25.95 -23.39 -9.27
CA GLN A 102 27.11 -24.14 -8.80
C GLN A 102 27.50 -23.78 -7.36
N THR A 103 27.17 -22.56 -6.93
CA THR A 103 27.59 -22.00 -5.63
C THR A 103 26.42 -21.53 -4.77
N ALA A 104 25.25 -21.30 -5.37
CA ALA A 104 24.06 -20.89 -4.67
C ALA A 104 23.42 -22.06 -3.91
N THR A 105 23.12 -21.82 -2.65
CA THR A 105 22.27 -22.70 -1.85
C THR A 105 20.88 -22.12 -1.73
N GLU A 106 19.87 -22.96 -1.49
CA GLU A 106 18.50 -22.51 -1.19
C GLU A 106 18.49 -21.49 -0.04
N LYS A 107 19.34 -21.69 0.98
CA LYS A 107 19.49 -20.76 2.11
C LYS A 107 19.98 -19.38 1.66
N ALA A 108 20.95 -19.34 0.74
CA ALA A 108 21.46 -18.09 0.18
C ALA A 108 20.40 -17.39 -0.69
N ILE A 109 19.66 -18.14 -1.51
CA ILE A 109 18.57 -17.62 -2.35
C ILE A 109 17.47 -17.02 -1.47
N ARG A 110 17.06 -17.74 -0.41
CA ARG A 110 16.06 -17.25 0.55
C ARG A 110 16.52 -15.97 1.26
N LYS A 111 17.79 -15.90 1.64
CA LYS A 111 18.38 -14.71 2.26
C LYS A 111 18.32 -13.51 1.33
N GLN A 112 18.75 -13.67 0.07
CA GLN A 112 18.69 -12.60 -0.93
C GLN A 112 17.25 -12.15 -1.19
N LEU A 113 16.30 -13.08 -1.23
CA LEU A 113 14.88 -12.77 -1.40
C LEU A 113 14.32 -11.99 -0.20
N ALA A 114 14.70 -12.38 1.03
CA ALA A 114 14.32 -11.66 2.24
C ALA A 114 14.90 -10.24 2.30
N GLU A 115 16.18 -10.07 1.92
CA GLU A 115 16.83 -8.76 1.83
C GLU A 115 16.17 -7.88 0.77
N LYS A 116 15.81 -8.46 -0.39
CA LYS A 116 15.17 -7.73 -1.50
C LYS A 116 13.75 -7.29 -1.19
N LEU A 117 12.98 -8.11 -0.48
CA LEU A 117 11.59 -7.83 -0.13
C LEU A 117 11.43 -7.16 1.24
N GLY A 118 12.52 -7.03 2.01
CA GLY A 118 12.49 -6.43 3.35
C GLY A 118 11.73 -7.25 4.40
N MET A 119 11.46 -8.54 4.15
CA MET A 119 10.66 -9.39 5.06
C MET A 119 11.23 -10.81 5.20
N PRO A 120 11.01 -11.49 6.34
CA PRO A 120 11.46 -12.87 6.51
C PRO A 120 10.68 -13.86 5.62
N MET A 121 11.40 -14.78 4.99
CA MET A 121 10.84 -15.77 4.05
C MET A 121 10.46 -17.11 4.71
N GLU A 122 10.47 -17.22 6.04
CA GLU A 122 10.24 -18.49 6.74
C GLU A 122 8.83 -19.06 6.48
N GLY A 123 7.81 -18.21 6.37
CA GLY A 123 6.44 -18.61 6.03
C GLY A 123 6.26 -19.11 4.59
N HIS A 124 7.20 -18.79 3.69
CA HIS A 124 7.10 -19.08 2.25
C HIS A 124 8.09 -20.15 1.78
N LYS A 125 8.74 -20.86 2.73
CA LYS A 125 9.74 -21.89 2.42
C LYS A 125 9.24 -22.96 1.44
N ARG A 126 8.01 -23.47 1.62
CA ARG A 126 7.44 -24.51 0.74
C ARG A 126 7.28 -24.00 -0.70
N LEU A 127 6.82 -22.77 -0.86
CA LEU A 127 6.68 -22.10 -2.15
C LEU A 127 8.04 -21.91 -2.82
N ILE A 128 9.01 -21.34 -2.11
CA ILE A 128 10.37 -21.12 -2.61
C ILE A 128 11.00 -22.43 -3.06
N ASN A 129 10.93 -23.48 -2.24
CA ASN A 129 11.54 -24.78 -2.54
C ASN A 129 10.94 -25.42 -3.80
N LYS A 130 9.62 -25.30 -3.98
CA LYS A 130 8.93 -25.78 -5.19
C LYS A 130 9.49 -25.10 -6.44
N HIS A 131 9.66 -23.78 -6.42
CA HIS A 131 10.17 -23.03 -7.56
C HIS A 131 11.68 -23.21 -7.79
N VAL A 132 12.47 -23.28 -6.72
CA VAL A 132 13.92 -23.56 -6.82
C VAL A 132 14.16 -24.92 -7.46
N ASN A 133 13.49 -25.98 -6.98
CA ASN A 133 13.64 -27.32 -7.55
C ASN A 133 13.22 -27.36 -9.03
N TYR A 134 12.11 -26.70 -9.37
CA TYR A 134 11.67 -26.60 -10.75
C TYR A 134 12.69 -25.91 -11.67
N VAL A 135 13.32 -24.82 -11.22
CA VAL A 135 14.39 -24.18 -12.00
C VAL A 135 15.63 -25.08 -12.08
N VAL A 136 15.99 -25.78 -10.99
CA VAL A 136 17.12 -26.72 -10.98
C VAL A 136 16.90 -27.88 -11.96
N GLU A 137 15.68 -28.41 -12.03
CA GLU A 137 15.29 -29.47 -12.99
C GLU A 137 15.27 -28.98 -14.45
N ASN A 138 15.12 -27.67 -14.67
CA ASN A 138 15.03 -27.05 -15.99
C ASN A 138 16.12 -25.99 -16.22
N LEU A 139 17.33 -26.21 -15.67
CA LEU A 139 18.43 -25.23 -15.71
C LEU A 139 18.81 -24.78 -17.13
N HIS A 140 18.66 -25.69 -18.11
CA HIS A 140 18.95 -25.42 -19.51
C HIS A 140 18.06 -24.33 -20.12
N ASP A 141 16.84 -24.15 -19.61
CA ASP A 141 15.85 -23.19 -20.11
C ASP A 141 15.59 -22.05 -19.12
N ARG A 142 16.49 -21.82 -18.14
CA ARG A 142 16.23 -20.90 -17.00
C ARG A 142 15.86 -19.47 -17.41
N GLU A 143 16.36 -18.98 -18.54
CA GLU A 143 16.15 -17.60 -18.99
C GLU A 143 14.73 -17.39 -19.52
N THR A 144 14.16 -18.43 -20.12
CA THR A 144 12.80 -18.43 -20.71
C THR A 144 11.77 -19.11 -19.81
N LEU A 145 12.22 -19.76 -18.73
CA LEU A 145 11.37 -20.47 -17.79
C LEU A 145 10.32 -19.53 -17.18
N GLN A 146 9.06 -19.94 -17.28
CA GLN A 146 7.93 -19.27 -16.63
C GLN A 146 7.72 -19.82 -15.22
N PRO A 147 7.17 -19.02 -14.30
CA PRO A 147 6.76 -19.51 -12.99
C PRO A 147 5.74 -20.65 -13.07
N LEU A 148 5.87 -21.65 -12.20
CA LEU A 148 4.92 -22.78 -12.02
C LEU A 148 3.49 -22.38 -11.60
N GLY A 149 3.17 -21.09 -11.56
CA GLY A 149 1.94 -20.52 -11.01
C GLY A 149 2.14 -19.94 -9.61
N PHE A 150 1.15 -19.16 -9.18
CA PHE A 150 1.14 -18.39 -7.93
C PHE A 150 0.18 -19.03 -6.93
N GLY A 151 0.45 -20.27 -6.51
CA GLY A 151 -0.24 -20.90 -5.37
C GLY A 151 -1.76 -20.68 -5.25
N GLU A 152 -2.52 -20.62 -6.35
CA GLU A 152 -3.98 -20.53 -6.26
C GLU A 152 -4.54 -21.92 -5.88
N GLY A 153 -4.68 -22.13 -4.57
CA GLY A 153 -5.49 -23.19 -3.99
C GLY A 153 -4.78 -24.52 -3.70
N GLU A 154 -4.32 -24.68 -2.46
CA GLU A 154 -4.67 -25.89 -1.70
C GLU A 154 -5.61 -25.45 -0.56
N GLN A 155 -6.89 -25.22 -0.89
CA GLN A 155 -7.95 -25.50 0.08
C GLN A 155 -8.08 -27.04 0.11
N GLY A 156 -7.64 -27.64 1.20
CA GLY A 156 -7.93 -29.01 1.59
C GLY A 156 -8.41 -29.01 3.03
#